data_AF-A0A9E4EYN0-F1
#
_entry.id   AF-A0A9E4EYN0-F1
#
_cell.length_a   1.000
_cell.length_b   1.000
_cell.length_c   1.000
_cell.angle_alpha   90.00
_cell.angle_beta   90.00
_cell.angle_gamma   90.00
#
_symmetry.space_group_name_H-M   'P 1'
#
loop_
_entity.id
_entity.type
_entity.pdbx_description
1 polymer ?
#
loop_
_entity_poly.entity_id
_entity_poly.type
_entity_poly.pdbx_seq_one_letter_code
_entity_poly.pdbx_strand_id
1 'polypeptide(L)'
;MWDRLRSDHCLGPNGILAEIDAEGTDEPIIAIASTVPASFVQSLPARAHALGKRVTFFDIPVTGAEKTADEVTLLMHGGGEKAVFDRCRPAMDAVAREFLHVGDLAAGQVTKLAIDQILWIYVSAHFILAVSVQNRRSRSLLVSQYPGSRLCKAVPPYSVGTDLISRVIPSSCMATVRFLPLRAESTSSLVGA
;
A
#
# COMPACT_ATOMS: atom_id res chain seq x y z
N MET A 1 -20.83 3.23 0.47
CA MET A 1 -20.79 1.75 0.33
C MET A 1 -19.53 1.16 0.95
N TRP A 2 -18.34 1.68 0.62
CA TRP A 2 -17.05 1.25 1.19
C TRP A 2 -16.94 1.35 2.72
N ASP A 3 -17.44 2.43 3.33
CA ASP A 3 -17.37 2.62 4.79
C ASP A 3 -18.27 1.66 5.59
N ARG A 4 -19.41 1.24 5.02
CA ARG A 4 -20.41 0.39 5.71
C ARG A 4 -19.89 -1.03 5.92
N LEU A 5 -19.43 -1.69 4.86
CA LEU A 5 -19.01 -3.10 4.90
C LEU A 5 -17.79 -3.34 5.82
N ARG A 6 -16.86 -2.39 5.91
CA ARG A 6 -15.72 -2.48 6.83
C ARG A 6 -16.07 -2.02 8.25
N SER A 7 -16.98 -1.06 8.41
CA SER A 7 -17.42 -0.69 9.75
C SER A 7 -18.12 -1.82 10.46
N ASP A 8 -18.83 -2.68 9.73
CA ASP A 8 -19.58 -3.78 10.36
C ASP A 8 -18.67 -4.80 11.06
N HIS A 9 -17.43 -4.99 10.59
CA HIS A 9 -16.47 -5.90 11.22
C HIS A 9 -15.92 -5.36 12.55
N CYS A 10 -15.76 -4.04 12.67
CA CYS A 10 -15.24 -3.44 13.91
C CYS A 10 -16.37 -2.97 14.84
N LEU A 11 -17.40 -2.33 14.29
CA LEU A 11 -18.44 -1.57 15.00
C LEU A 11 -19.85 -2.17 14.81
N GLY A 12 -20.01 -3.16 13.94
CA GLY A 12 -21.30 -3.78 13.71
C GLY A 12 -21.78 -4.60 14.91
N PRO A 13 -23.04 -5.06 14.88
CA PRO A 13 -23.63 -5.86 15.95
C PRO A 13 -22.92 -7.20 16.19
N ASN A 14 -22.20 -7.72 15.19
CA ASN A 14 -21.34 -8.90 15.28
C ASN A 14 -19.84 -8.54 15.13
N GLY A 15 -19.49 -7.27 15.34
CA GLY A 15 -18.14 -6.77 15.19
C GLY A 15 -17.31 -6.89 16.47
N ILE A 16 -16.01 -6.63 16.38
CA ILE A 16 -15.06 -6.74 17.51
C ILE A 16 -15.54 -5.95 18.74
N LEU A 17 -16.16 -4.78 18.55
CA LEU A 17 -16.64 -3.96 19.66
C LEU A 17 -17.87 -4.51 20.37
N ALA A 18 -18.67 -5.37 19.72
CA ALA A 18 -19.82 -6.01 20.36
C ALA A 18 -19.35 -6.92 21.50
N GLU A 19 -18.28 -7.68 21.25
CA GLU A 19 -17.70 -8.69 22.14
C GLU A 19 -16.76 -8.13 23.22
N ILE A 20 -16.43 -6.83 23.16
CA ILE A 20 -15.62 -6.19 24.20
C ILE A 20 -16.52 -5.80 25.37
N ASP A 21 -16.38 -6.54 26.46
CA ASP A 21 -17.03 -6.26 27.74
C ASP A 21 -16.39 -5.04 28.42
N ALA A 22 -17.25 -4.16 28.95
CA ALA A 22 -16.82 -2.94 29.64
C ALA A 22 -16.25 -3.21 31.05
N GLU A 23 -16.29 -4.45 31.53
CA GLU A 23 -16.00 -4.84 32.92
C GLU A 23 -14.55 -5.33 33.14
N GLY A 24 -13.73 -5.39 32.08
CA GLY A 24 -12.31 -5.72 32.21
C GLY A 24 -11.49 -4.61 32.88
N THR A 25 -10.52 -4.99 33.71
CA THR A 25 -9.63 -4.04 34.42
C THR A 25 -8.66 -3.29 33.51
N ASP A 26 -8.32 -3.86 32.34
CA ASP A 26 -7.42 -3.25 31.37
C ASP A 26 -8.18 -2.77 30.13
N GLU A 27 -7.87 -1.55 29.68
CA GLU A 27 -8.43 -1.00 28.45
C GLU A 27 -7.86 -1.76 27.23
N PRO A 28 -8.73 -2.42 26.43
CA PRO A 28 -8.28 -3.21 25.29
C PRO A 28 -7.82 -2.31 24.14
N ILE A 29 -6.81 -2.78 23.42
CA ILE A 29 -6.25 -2.09 22.26
C ILE A 29 -6.75 -2.80 20.99
N ILE A 30 -7.36 -2.03 20.08
CA ILE A 30 -7.71 -2.51 18.74
C ILE A 30 -6.68 -1.95 17.75
N ALA A 31 -5.83 -2.85 17.24
CA ALA A 31 -4.79 -2.52 16.29
C ALA A 31 -5.27 -2.71 14.82
N ILE A 32 -5.17 -1.67 14.00
CA ILE A 32 -5.68 -1.66 12.62
C ILE A 32 -4.54 -1.89 11.63
N ALA A 33 -4.40 -3.15 11.20
CA ALA A 33 -3.38 -3.56 10.24
C ALA A 33 -3.79 -3.36 8.77
N SER A 34 -5.09 -3.28 8.50
CA SER A 34 -5.60 -3.04 7.14
C SER A 34 -5.27 -1.62 6.67
N THR A 35 -4.97 -1.48 5.38
CA THR A 35 -4.89 -0.16 4.74
C THR A 35 -6.29 0.41 4.59
N VAL A 36 -6.57 1.51 5.29
CA VAL A 36 -7.87 2.19 5.31
C VAL A 36 -7.65 3.71 5.26
N PRO A 37 -8.67 4.52 4.90
CA PRO A 37 -8.53 5.96 4.96
C PRO A 37 -8.14 6.43 6.37
N ALA A 38 -7.19 7.36 6.47
CA ALA A 38 -6.77 7.93 7.76
C ALA A 38 -7.96 8.55 8.52
N SER A 39 -8.86 9.22 7.79
CA SER A 39 -10.10 9.79 8.33
C SER A 39 -11.02 8.74 8.97
N PHE A 40 -11.04 7.51 8.45
CA PHE A 40 -11.80 6.42 9.04
C PHE A 40 -11.23 6.07 10.42
N VAL A 41 -9.91 5.86 10.52
CA VAL A 41 -9.24 5.54 11.80
C VAL A 41 -9.46 6.64 12.83
N GLN A 42 -9.33 7.90 12.43
CA GLN A 42 -9.58 9.06 13.30
C GLN A 42 -11.02 9.13 13.82
N SER A 43 -11.99 8.58 13.07
CA SER A 43 -13.40 8.57 13.50
C SER A 43 -13.73 7.50 14.54
N LEU A 44 -12.88 6.46 14.69
CA LEU A 44 -13.20 5.28 15.50
C LEU A 44 -13.35 5.55 16.99
N PRO A 45 -12.48 6.35 17.65
CA PRO A 45 -12.64 6.66 19.08
C PRO A 45 -14.01 7.29 19.39
N ALA A 46 -14.44 8.28 18.59
CA ALA A 46 -15.73 8.93 18.76
C ALA A 46 -16.91 7.95 18.56
N ARG A 47 -16.78 7.03 17.61
CA ARG A 47 -17.82 6.03 17.32
C ARG A 47 -17.91 4.96 18.41
N ALA A 48 -16.78 4.50 18.94
CA ALA A 48 -16.76 3.57 20.06
C ALA A 48 -17.32 4.22 21.33
N HIS A 49 -16.96 5.47 21.60
CA HIS A 49 -17.51 6.23 22.71
C HIS A 49 -19.04 6.39 22.61
N ALA A 50 -19.57 6.67 21.41
CA ALA A 50 -21.01 6.74 21.18
C ALA A 50 -21.74 5.41 21.43
N LEU A 51 -21.03 4.28 21.38
CA LEU A 51 -21.54 2.94 21.71
C LEU A 51 -21.31 2.56 23.19
N GLY A 52 -20.80 3.48 24.02
CA GLY A 52 -20.46 3.21 25.41
C GLY A 52 -19.27 2.27 25.60
N LYS A 53 -18.45 2.08 24.55
CA LYS A 53 -17.31 1.17 24.57
C LYS A 53 -16.03 1.93 24.94
N ARG A 54 -15.28 1.37 25.88
CA ARG A 54 -13.97 1.90 26.31
C ARG A 54 -12.86 1.08 25.68
N VAL A 55 -12.28 1.60 24.60
CA VAL A 55 -11.25 0.94 23.81
C VAL A 55 -10.24 1.96 23.31
N THR A 56 -8.99 1.55 23.21
CA THR A 56 -7.95 2.35 22.57
C THR A 56 -7.72 1.86 21.15
N PHE A 57 -7.74 2.78 20.17
CA PHE A 57 -7.39 2.44 18.79
C PHE A 57 -5.92 2.74 18.52
N PHE A 58 -5.29 1.90 17.71
CA PHE A 58 -3.91 2.04 17.27
C PHE A 58 -3.82 1.58 15.81
N ASP A 59 -3.11 2.28 14.93
CA ASP A 59 -2.92 1.82 13.55
C ASP A 59 -1.55 1.18 13.36
N ILE A 60 -1.53 0.03 12.68
CA ILE A 60 -0.33 -0.78 12.41
C ILE A 60 -0.25 -1.24 10.94
N PRO A 61 -0.46 -0.36 9.95
CA PRO A 61 -0.39 -0.78 8.55
C PRO A 61 0.96 -1.42 8.22
N VAL A 62 0.86 -2.52 7.45
CA VAL A 62 1.99 -3.35 7.07
C VAL A 62 2.52 -2.94 5.70
N THR A 63 3.83 -2.81 5.59
CA THR A 63 4.56 -2.61 4.34
C THR A 63 5.43 -3.84 4.06
N GLY A 64 5.25 -4.46 2.90
CA GLY A 64 5.93 -5.69 2.52
C GLY A 64 5.15 -6.43 1.42
N ALA A 65 5.82 -7.27 0.64
CA ALA A 65 5.17 -8.15 -0.33
C ALA A 65 4.65 -9.41 0.39
N GLU A 66 3.62 -10.07 -0.12
CA GLU A 66 3.04 -11.28 0.49
C GLU A 66 4.09 -12.34 0.88
N LYS A 67 5.11 -12.57 0.03
CA LYS A 67 6.25 -13.46 0.28
C LYS A 67 7.14 -13.09 1.48
N THR A 68 6.97 -11.91 2.06
CA THR A 68 7.74 -11.42 3.22
C THR A 68 7.06 -11.70 4.56
N ALA A 69 5.79 -12.13 4.56
CA ALA A 69 5.06 -12.47 5.77
C ALA A 69 5.56 -13.78 6.43
N ASP A 70 5.96 -14.77 5.61
CA ASP A 70 6.36 -16.11 6.09
C ASP A 70 7.73 -16.12 6.82
N GLU A 71 8.55 -15.08 6.64
CA GLU A 71 9.93 -15.01 7.17
C GLU A 71 10.12 -13.97 8.29
N VAL A 72 9.06 -13.46 8.93
CA VAL A 72 9.14 -12.39 9.96
C VAL A 72 9.84 -11.15 9.39
N THR A 73 9.43 -10.71 8.18
CA THR A 73 10.07 -9.57 7.51
C THR A 73 9.15 -8.37 7.28
N LEU A 74 8.00 -8.33 7.94
CA LEU A 74 7.05 -7.22 7.84
C LEU A 74 7.68 -5.93 8.38
N LEU A 75 7.48 -4.83 7.66
CA LEU A 75 7.73 -3.48 8.14
C LEU A 75 6.39 -2.90 8.61
N MET A 76 6.30 -2.47 9.85
CA MET A 76 5.06 -1.94 10.42
C MET A 76 5.25 -0.50 10.90
N HIS A 77 4.23 0.34 10.70
CA HIS A 77 4.22 1.73 11.12
C HIS A 77 3.12 1.93 12.15
N GLY A 78 3.50 2.18 13.41
CA GLY A 78 2.59 2.40 14.53
C GLY A 78 2.16 3.85 14.63
N GLY A 79 0.85 4.11 14.53
CA GLY A 79 0.24 5.41 14.80
C GLY A 79 -0.69 5.36 16.03
N GLY A 80 -0.53 6.33 16.91
CA GLY A 80 -1.28 6.45 18.17
C GLY A 80 -0.39 6.86 19.34
N GLU A 81 -0.92 6.79 20.55
CA GLU A 81 -0.18 7.18 21.74
C GLU A 81 1.07 6.31 21.95
N LYS A 82 2.16 6.95 22.39
CA LYS A 82 3.44 6.27 22.62
C LYS A 82 3.32 5.13 23.65
N ALA A 83 2.50 5.31 24.69
CA ALA A 83 2.27 4.28 25.70
C ALA A 83 1.62 3.02 25.09
N VAL A 84 0.70 3.19 24.13
CA VAL A 84 0.06 2.09 23.41
C VAL A 84 1.05 1.39 22.50
N PHE A 85 1.88 2.15 21.79
CA PHE A 85 2.97 1.61 20.98
C PHE A 85 3.93 0.74 21.80
N ASP A 86 4.36 1.23 22.96
CA ASP A 86 5.28 0.50 23.85
C ASP A 86 4.61 -0.79 24.41
N ARG A 87 3.29 -0.78 24.64
CA ARG A 87 2.50 -1.98 25.01
C ARG A 87 2.37 -2.98 23.85
N CYS A 88 2.20 -2.51 22.61
CA CYS A 88 2.06 -3.36 21.43
C CYS A 88 3.40 -3.94 20.94
N ARG A 89 4.52 -3.27 21.22
CA ARG A 89 5.85 -3.60 20.72
C ARG A 89 6.25 -5.08 20.90
N PRO A 90 6.09 -5.72 22.08
CA PRO A 90 6.49 -7.11 22.26
C PRO A 90 5.75 -8.08 21.32
N ALA A 91 4.48 -7.80 21.01
CA ALA A 91 3.70 -8.61 20.07
C ALA A 91 4.12 -8.36 18.62
N MET A 92 4.43 -7.11 18.27
CA MET A 92 4.83 -6.76 16.91
C MET A 92 6.24 -7.25 16.58
N ASP A 93 7.17 -7.22 17.53
CA ASP A 93 8.55 -7.68 17.34
C ASP A 93 8.63 -9.20 17.03
N ALA A 94 7.57 -9.96 17.33
CA ALA A 94 7.48 -11.39 16.99
C ALA A 94 7.15 -11.64 15.50
N VAL A 95 6.57 -10.66 14.80
CA VAL A 95 6.06 -10.79 13.42
C VAL A 95 6.69 -9.79 12.44
N ALA A 96 7.19 -8.67 12.97
CA ALA A 96 7.79 -7.59 12.21
C ALA A 96 9.31 -7.63 12.35
N ARG A 97 10.01 -7.43 11.24
CA ARG A 97 11.45 -7.12 11.26
C ARG A 97 11.71 -5.75 11.87
N GLU A 98 10.75 -4.84 11.70
CA GLU A 98 10.90 -3.45 12.11
C GLU A 98 9.52 -2.84 12.37
N PHE A 99 9.35 -2.26 13.56
CA PHE A 99 8.13 -1.59 14.01
C PHE A 99 8.46 -0.18 14.49
N LEU A 100 8.04 0.82 13.72
CA LEU A 100 8.37 2.23 13.92
C LEU A 100 7.16 3.00 14.42
N HIS A 101 7.32 3.80 15.48
CA HIS A 101 6.31 4.77 15.90
C HIS A 101 6.43 6.01 15.03
N VAL A 102 5.35 6.37 14.33
CA VAL A 102 5.38 7.43 13.31
C VAL A 102 4.54 8.66 13.67
N GLY A 103 3.85 8.64 14.80
CA GLY A 103 3.10 9.79 15.31
C GLY A 103 1.76 9.40 15.92
N ASP A 104 0.83 10.34 15.87
CA ASP A 104 -0.50 10.20 16.45
C ASP A 104 -1.37 9.19 15.68
N LEU A 105 -2.59 8.98 16.15
CA LEU A 105 -3.54 8.07 15.53
C LEU A 105 -3.77 8.44 14.05
N ALA A 106 -3.71 7.43 13.19
CA ALA A 106 -3.73 7.48 11.73
C ALA A 106 -2.43 7.93 11.04
N ALA A 107 -1.38 8.29 11.76
CA ALA A 107 -0.09 8.63 11.16
C ALA A 107 0.53 7.45 10.39
N GLY A 108 0.38 6.21 10.88
CA GLY A 108 0.81 5.01 10.18
C GLY A 108 0.11 4.85 8.83
N GLN A 109 -1.20 5.09 8.75
CA GLN A 109 -1.94 5.04 7.49
C GLN A 109 -1.46 6.11 6.50
N VAL A 110 -1.14 7.32 6.99
CA VAL A 110 -0.57 8.39 6.15
C VAL A 110 0.82 7.99 5.64
N THR A 111 1.68 7.46 6.50
CA THR A 111 3.01 6.95 6.12
C THR A 111 2.88 5.84 5.08
N LYS A 112 1.98 4.88 5.29
CA LYS A 112 1.73 3.78 4.35
C LYS A 112 1.28 4.30 2.99
N LEU A 113 0.36 5.26 2.98
CA LEU A 113 -0.14 5.85 1.74
C LEU A 113 0.99 6.57 0.98
N ALA A 114 1.84 7.33 1.68
CA ALA A 114 2.99 8.00 1.07
C ALA A 114 3.96 6.99 0.41
N ILE A 115 4.27 5.90 1.10
CA ILE A 115 5.12 4.81 0.57
C ILE A 115 4.49 4.20 -0.70
N ASP A 116 3.18 3.92 -0.67
CA ASP A 116 2.49 3.34 -1.81
C ASP A 116 2.44 4.29 -3.01
N GLN A 117 2.25 5.59 -2.79
CA GLN A 117 2.28 6.59 -3.86
C GLN A 117 3.65 6.64 -4.55
N ILE A 118 4.74 6.62 -3.78
CA ILE A 118 6.10 6.58 -4.33
C ILE A 118 6.31 5.31 -5.15
N LEU A 119 5.83 4.16 -4.66
CA LEU A 119 5.87 2.90 -5.40
C LEU A 119 5.12 3.02 -6.74
N TRP A 120 3.91 3.58 -6.75
CA TRP A 120 3.13 3.74 -7.98
C TRP A 120 3.79 4.67 -8.99
N ILE A 121 4.38 5.78 -8.55
CA ILE A 121 5.15 6.68 -9.42
C ILE A 121 6.32 5.91 -10.04
N TYR A 122 7.07 5.16 -9.22
CA TYR A 122 8.21 4.38 -9.67
C TYR A 122 7.80 3.34 -10.72
N VAL A 123 6.76 2.54 -10.44
CA VAL A 123 6.24 1.51 -11.36
C VAL A 123 5.76 2.15 -12.67
N SER A 124 5.06 3.28 -12.60
CA SER A 124 4.55 3.98 -13.77
C SER A 124 5.67 4.51 -14.67
N ALA A 125 6.71 5.12 -14.07
CA ALA A 125 7.87 5.60 -14.81
C ALA A 125 8.62 4.47 -15.52
N HIS A 126 8.78 3.32 -14.85
CA HIS A 126 9.41 2.14 -15.43
C HIS A 126 8.59 1.56 -16.58
N PHE A 127 7.27 1.52 -16.43
CA PHE A 127 6.38 1.06 -17.49
C PHE A 127 6.51 1.93 -18.75
N ILE A 128 6.48 3.26 -18.60
CA ILE A 128 6.66 4.21 -19.72
C ILE A 128 8.00 3.98 -20.42
N LEU A 129 9.08 3.83 -19.66
CA LEU A 129 10.41 3.61 -20.23
C LEU A 129 10.51 2.25 -20.93
N ALA A 130 9.92 1.20 -20.37
CA ALA A 130 9.90 -0.14 -20.96
C ALA A 130 9.15 -0.20 -22.30
N VAL A 131 8.09 0.60 -22.48
CA VAL A 131 7.35 0.68 -23.76
C VAL A 131 8.01 1.63 -24.77
N SER A 132 8.71 2.66 -24.30
CA SER A 132 9.39 3.64 -25.17
C SER A 132 10.64 3.07 -25.83
N VAL A 133 11.23 2.03 -25.24
CA VAL A 133 12.41 1.38 -25.77
C VAL A 133 12.03 0.27 -26.76
N GLN A 134 12.10 0.60 -28.05
CA GLN A 134 11.76 -0.28 -29.17
C GLN A 134 12.81 -1.40 -29.40
N ASN A 135 14.04 -1.23 -28.92
CA ASN A 135 15.13 -2.18 -29.13
C ASN A 135 15.24 -3.18 -27.97
N ARG A 136 15.20 -4.50 -28.28
CA ARG A 136 15.34 -5.57 -27.28
C ARG A 136 16.60 -5.44 -26.41
N ARG A 137 17.71 -4.96 -26.99
CA ARG A 137 18.99 -4.78 -26.27
C ARG A 137 18.87 -3.71 -25.19
N SER A 138 18.33 -2.55 -25.54
CA SER A 138 18.10 -1.44 -24.61
C SER A 138 17.07 -1.80 -23.54
N ARG A 139 16.06 -2.61 -23.88
CA ARG A 139 15.08 -3.13 -22.91
C ARG A 139 15.73 -4.08 -21.90
N SER A 140 16.65 -4.94 -22.34
CA SER A 140 17.39 -5.83 -21.42
C SER A 140 18.35 -5.07 -20.49
N LEU A 141 18.96 -3.98 -20.97
CA LEU A 141 19.84 -3.13 -20.17
C LEU A 141 19.05 -2.29 -19.15
N LEU A 142 17.85 -1.87 -19.53
CA LEU A 142 16.93 -1.23 -18.62
C LEU A 142 16.47 -2.17 -17.52
N VAL A 143 16.15 -3.42 -17.88
CA VAL A 143 15.85 -4.51 -16.94
C VAL A 143 17.06 -4.88 -16.05
N SER A 144 18.28 -4.77 -16.57
CA SER A 144 19.50 -5.04 -15.77
C SER A 144 19.92 -3.88 -14.87
N GLN A 145 19.56 -2.63 -15.21
CA GLN A 145 19.80 -1.46 -14.38
C GLN A 145 18.85 -1.37 -13.17
N TYR A 146 17.93 -2.33 -13.01
CA TYR A 146 17.10 -2.47 -11.81
C TYR A 146 18.06 -2.59 -10.63
N PRO A 147 18.20 -1.55 -9.78
CA PRO A 147 18.94 -1.70 -8.54
C PRO A 147 18.24 -2.82 -7.76
N GLY A 148 18.99 -3.62 -7.01
CA GLY A 148 18.47 -4.76 -6.23
C GLY A 148 17.43 -4.44 -5.15
N SER A 149 16.70 -3.32 -5.26
CA SER A 149 15.57 -2.93 -4.44
C SER A 149 14.53 -4.05 -4.43
N ARG A 150 14.04 -4.36 -3.23
CA ARG A 150 13.06 -5.43 -3.02
C ARG A 150 11.73 -5.14 -3.76
N LEU A 151 11.43 -3.86 -3.99
CA LEU A 151 10.25 -3.37 -4.73
C LEU A 151 10.31 -3.78 -6.21
N CYS A 152 11.47 -3.69 -6.83
CA CYS A 152 11.73 -4.11 -8.20
C CYS A 152 11.59 -5.63 -8.42
N LYS A 153 11.85 -6.44 -7.40
CA LYS A 153 11.69 -7.90 -7.44
C LYS A 153 10.22 -8.35 -7.33
N ALA A 154 9.35 -7.49 -6.80
CA ALA A 154 7.92 -7.76 -6.68
C ALA A 154 7.15 -7.55 -7.99
N VAL A 155 7.72 -6.80 -8.94
CA VAL A 155 7.21 -6.67 -10.31
C VAL A 155 8.10 -7.54 -11.21
N PRO A 156 7.74 -8.82 -11.45
CA PRO A 156 8.58 -9.69 -12.25
C PRO A 156 8.81 -9.08 -13.64
N PRO A 157 10.00 -9.26 -14.25
CA PRO A 157 10.29 -8.81 -15.61
C PRO A 157 9.47 -9.53 -16.69
N TYR A 158 8.57 -10.43 -16.28
CA TYR A 158 7.72 -11.19 -17.17
C TYR A 158 6.44 -10.43 -17.52
N SER A 159 6.31 -10.21 -18.83
CA SER A 159 5.09 -9.78 -19.53
C SER A 159 4.73 -8.29 -19.44
N VAL A 160 5.67 -7.43 -19.85
CA VAL A 160 5.30 -6.29 -20.72
C VAL A 160 4.94 -6.87 -22.10
N GLY A 161 3.86 -7.65 -22.10
CA GLY A 161 3.01 -7.99 -23.22
C GLY A 161 1.64 -7.41 -22.91
N THR A 162 0.77 -7.35 -23.91
CA THR A 162 -0.60 -6.83 -23.86
C THR A 162 -1.47 -7.33 -22.68
N ASP A 163 -1.06 -8.38 -21.98
CA ASP A 163 -1.74 -8.97 -20.83
C ASP A 163 -1.68 -8.19 -19.50
N LEU A 164 -0.68 -7.31 -19.29
CA LEU A 164 -0.64 -6.51 -18.04
C LEU A 164 -1.65 -5.35 -18.10
N ILE A 165 -1.82 -4.78 -19.30
CA ILE A 165 -2.76 -3.68 -19.56
C ILE A 165 -4.21 -4.15 -19.35
N SER A 166 -4.54 -5.38 -19.75
CA SER A 166 -5.89 -5.95 -19.58
C SER A 166 -6.23 -6.39 -18.15
N ARG A 167 -5.22 -6.60 -17.29
CA ARG A 167 -5.41 -7.05 -15.90
C ARG A 167 -5.42 -5.93 -14.88
N VAL A 168 -4.73 -4.82 -15.17
CA VAL A 168 -4.55 -3.70 -14.22
C VAL A 168 -5.43 -2.50 -14.55
N ILE A 169 -5.80 -2.31 -15.82
CA ILE A 169 -6.60 -1.19 -16.28
C ILE A 169 -8.01 -1.69 -16.66
N PRO A 170 -9.08 -1.29 -15.94
CA PRO A 170 -10.46 -1.63 -16.32
C PRO A 170 -10.71 -1.22 -17.77
N SER A 171 -11.45 -2.04 -18.53
CA SER A 171 -11.70 -1.86 -19.97
C SER A 171 -12.22 -0.46 -20.33
N SER A 172 -12.89 0.21 -19.39
CA SER A 172 -13.38 1.59 -19.50
C SER A 172 -12.27 2.65 -19.63
N CYS A 173 -11.08 2.41 -19.09
CA CYS A 173 -9.95 3.33 -19.16
C CYS A 173 -9.10 3.14 -20.44
N MET A 174 -9.18 1.99 -21.12
CA MET A 174 -8.47 1.77 -22.40
C MET A 174 -9.03 2.59 -23.56
N ALA A 175 -10.32 2.96 -23.52
CA ALA A 175 -10.95 3.74 -24.59
C ALA A 175 -10.38 5.16 -24.75
N THR A 176 -9.75 5.70 -23.69
CA THR A 176 -9.22 7.07 -23.66
C THR A 176 -7.76 7.16 -24.14
N VAL A 177 -7.01 6.06 -24.14
CA VAL A 177 -5.62 6.03 -24.62
C VAL A 177 -5.60 5.63 -26.09
N ARG A 178 -5.97 6.57 -26.98
CA ARG A 178 -5.61 6.44 -28.40
C ARG A 178 -4.11 6.68 -28.53
N PHE A 179 -3.35 5.60 -28.73
CA PHE A 179 -1.97 5.72 -29.22
C PHE A 179 -2.01 6.42 -30.59
N LEU A 180 -1.58 7.68 -30.62
CA LEU A 180 -1.32 8.38 -31.88
C LEU A 180 -0.11 7.70 -32.53
N PRO A 181 -0.21 7.16 -33.76
CA PRO A 181 0.95 6.60 -34.43
C PRO A 181 1.90 7.74 -34.79
N LEU A 182 3.05 7.81 -34.12
CA LEU A 182 4.17 8.64 -34.58
C LEU A 182 4.65 8.06 -35.92
N ARG A 183 4.29 8.73 -37.02
CA ARG A 183 4.90 8.49 -38.34
C ARG A 183 6.39 8.80 -38.22
N ALA A 184 7.22 7.80 -38.43
CA ALA A 184 8.65 8.00 -38.66
C ALA A 184 8.81 8.65 -40.03
N GLU A 185 9.03 9.97 -40.07
CA GLU A 185 9.59 10.62 -41.26
C GLU A 185 11.10 10.37 -41.27
N SER A 186 11.57 9.72 -42.33
CA SER A 186 12.98 9.42 -42.59
C SER A 186 13.75 10.71 -42.83
N THR A 187 14.56 11.12 -41.86
CA THR A 187 15.58 12.16 -42.03
C THR A 187 16.79 11.59 -42.78
N SER A 188 16.70 11.51 -44.11
CA SER A 188 17.80 11.05 -44.97
C SER A 188 18.30 12.11 -45.97
N SER A 189 18.04 13.40 -45.76
CA SER A 189 18.41 14.46 -46.72
C SER A 189 19.23 15.63 -46.17
N LEU A 190 19.87 15.51 -45.00
CA LEU A 190 20.67 16.63 -44.43
C LEU A 190 22.14 16.31 -44.12
N VAL A 191 22.74 15.33 -44.80
CA VAL A 191 24.21 15.19 -44.86
C VAL A 191 24.62 14.71 -46.26
N GLY A 192 25.11 15.61 -47.11
CA GLY A 192 25.90 15.26 -48.30
C GLY A 192 25.74 16.16 -49.52
N ALA A 193 26.80 16.95 -49.78
CA ALA A 193 27.18 17.67 -51.01
C ALA A 193 26.45 18.98 -51.33
#